data_AF-A0A5L8QP57-F1
#
_entry.id   AF-A0A5L8QP57-F1
#
_cell.length_a   1.000
_cell.length_b   1.000
_cell.length_c   1.000
_cell.angle_alpha   90.00
_cell.angle_beta   90.00
_cell.angle_gamma   90.00
#
_symmetry.space_group_name_H-M   'P 1'
#
loop_
_entity.id
_entity.type
_entity.pdbx_description
1 polymer ?
#
loop_
_entity_poly.entity_id
_entity_poly.type
_entity_poly.pdbx_seq_one_letter_code
_entity_poly.pdbx_strand_id
1 'polypeptide(L)'
;SAATAIDLKNVSVENKLIVDIQGSDAAETITANSTSATLTAITLSGDLGGGANTVTVAPDAAAVAITTIDLSGLSATGGTLSGTITHNAAQTALTTIKGSAGNDTITIGKVNDGLTVTGGAGNDVFNVTAAKIVTADTPEHATITDFSAGDSIKFAASVTAYGNVGTVAGDTLKAAIKAAIALTDKAPGITSADKETTVYGFTYNGDNYLFYNNANGSDSTTVDDVLVKLTGTTVDLDSISLDGATGVTIA
;
A
#
# COMPACT_ATOMS: atom_id res chain seq x y z
N SER A 1 21.80 16.94 18.11
CA SER A 1 20.81 17.13 19.20
C SER A 1 20.19 15.78 19.51
N ALA A 2 19.59 15.59 20.68
CA ALA A 2 18.79 14.39 20.95
C ALA A 2 17.48 14.47 20.16
N ALA A 3 16.98 13.33 19.67
CA ALA A 3 15.71 13.30 18.96
C ALA A 3 14.54 13.64 19.92
N THR A 4 13.61 14.47 19.48
CA THR A 4 12.40 14.84 20.24
C THR A 4 11.30 13.83 19.94
N ALA A 5 10.82 13.11 20.96
CA ALA A 5 9.72 12.16 20.81
C ALA A 5 8.38 12.80 21.20
N ILE A 6 7.38 12.68 20.34
CA ILE A 6 6.01 13.17 20.54
C ILE A 6 5.04 12.00 20.43
N ASP A 7 4.26 11.76 21.48
CA ASP A 7 3.28 10.67 21.54
C ASP A 7 1.85 11.23 21.60
N LEU A 8 1.07 10.95 20.56
CA LEU A 8 -0.26 11.49 20.33
C LEU A 8 -1.39 10.48 20.61
N LYS A 9 -1.09 9.30 21.18
CA LYS A 9 -2.09 8.20 21.32
C LYS A 9 -3.37 8.58 22.07
N ASN A 10 -3.28 9.57 22.97
CA ASN A 10 -4.37 10.03 23.82
C ASN A 10 -4.96 11.38 23.37
N VAL A 11 -4.45 11.94 22.28
CA VAL A 11 -4.94 13.22 21.76
C VAL A 11 -6.16 12.92 20.90
N SER A 12 -7.32 13.43 21.30
CA SER A 12 -8.51 13.40 20.45
C SER A 12 -9.50 14.49 20.84
N VAL A 13 -10.19 15.02 19.84
CA VAL A 13 -11.34 15.91 19.99
C VAL A 13 -12.43 15.37 19.09
N GLU A 14 -13.64 15.20 19.64
CA GLU A 14 -14.79 14.67 18.88
C GLU A 14 -14.48 13.35 18.15
N ASN A 15 -13.80 12.43 18.84
CA ASN A 15 -13.39 11.14 18.29
C ASN A 15 -12.48 11.24 17.05
N LYS A 16 -11.70 12.32 16.92
CA LYS A 16 -10.69 12.49 15.87
C LYS A 16 -9.37 12.94 16.46
N LEU A 17 -8.28 12.45 15.90
CA LEU A 17 -6.93 12.94 16.18
C LEU A 17 -6.57 13.86 15.01
N ILE A 18 -6.62 15.16 15.22
CA ILE A 18 -6.26 16.17 14.21
C ILE A 18 -5.21 17.08 14.84
N VAL A 19 -4.00 17.02 14.32
CA VAL A 19 -2.86 17.78 14.88
C VAL A 19 -2.08 18.44 13.75
N ASP A 20 -1.84 19.74 13.92
CA ASP A 20 -0.86 20.51 13.15
C ASP A 20 0.43 20.59 13.98
N ILE A 21 1.54 20.14 13.39
CA ILE A 21 2.81 19.92 14.07
C ILE A 21 3.85 20.86 13.45
N GLN A 22 4.37 21.76 14.28
CA GLN A 22 5.53 22.57 13.93
C GLN A 22 6.76 21.97 14.62
N GLY A 23 7.64 21.38 13.83
CA GLY A 23 8.89 20.79 14.31
C GLY A 23 10.02 21.81 14.45
N SER A 24 11.25 21.31 14.50
CA SER A 24 12.44 22.11 14.74
C SER A 24 13.57 21.72 13.77
N ASP A 25 14.79 22.18 13.99
CA ASP A 25 15.95 21.68 13.22
C ASP A 25 16.53 20.37 13.79
N ALA A 26 15.96 19.87 14.91
CA ALA A 26 16.33 18.59 15.49
C ALA A 26 15.64 17.43 14.75
N ALA A 27 16.00 16.18 15.08
CA ALA A 27 15.24 15.03 14.62
C ALA A 27 13.99 14.85 15.50
N GLU A 28 12.82 14.66 14.90
CA GLU A 28 11.58 14.35 15.59
C GLU A 28 11.09 12.92 15.32
N THR A 29 10.52 12.30 16.35
CA THR A 29 9.81 11.02 16.26
C THR A 29 8.39 11.19 16.78
N ILE A 30 7.41 11.10 15.88
CA ILE A 30 5.98 11.24 16.20
C ILE A 30 5.33 9.88 16.19
N THR A 31 4.49 9.58 17.18
CA THR A 31 3.70 8.35 17.24
C THR A 31 2.23 8.66 17.48
N ALA A 32 1.34 8.04 16.70
CA ALA A 32 -0.12 8.19 16.78
C ALA A 32 -0.83 6.82 16.84
N ASN A 33 -0.32 5.93 17.69
CA ASN A 33 -0.81 4.55 17.82
C ASN A 33 -2.02 4.49 18.76
N SER A 34 -3.18 4.95 18.29
CA SER A 34 -4.42 4.95 19.08
C SER A 34 -4.91 3.54 19.39
N THR A 35 -5.48 3.36 20.59
CA THR A 35 -6.21 2.16 21.01
C THR A 35 -7.72 2.44 21.19
N SER A 36 -8.16 3.65 20.86
CA SER A 36 -9.53 4.09 21.09
C SER A 36 -10.49 3.50 20.04
N ALA A 37 -11.43 2.68 20.50
CA ALA A 37 -12.47 2.09 19.67
C ALA A 37 -13.44 3.11 19.07
N THR A 38 -13.48 4.35 19.57
CA THR A 38 -14.35 5.40 19.02
C THR A 38 -13.64 6.31 18.04
N LEU A 39 -12.31 6.28 17.95
CA LEU A 39 -11.56 7.17 17.06
C LEU A 39 -11.91 6.87 15.59
N THR A 40 -12.30 7.91 14.85
CA THR A 40 -12.82 7.79 13.47
C THR A 40 -11.83 8.25 12.41
N ALA A 41 -10.88 9.11 12.78
CA ALA A 41 -9.89 9.65 11.87
C ALA A 41 -8.59 10.00 12.60
N ILE A 42 -7.48 9.84 11.88
CA ILE A 42 -6.16 10.36 12.24
C ILE A 42 -5.72 11.27 11.09
N THR A 43 -5.47 12.54 11.40
CA THR A 43 -4.96 13.54 10.47
C THR A 43 -3.80 14.26 11.12
N LEU A 44 -2.61 14.10 10.56
CA LEU A 44 -1.42 14.82 10.98
C LEU A 44 -0.99 15.73 9.83
N SER A 45 -0.59 16.95 10.17
CA SER A 45 -0.17 17.97 9.21
C SER A 45 0.92 18.85 9.81
N GLY A 46 1.52 19.70 8.99
CA GLY A 46 2.50 20.70 9.40
C GLY A 46 3.89 20.44 8.81
N ASP A 47 4.86 21.24 9.27
CA ASP A 47 6.26 21.14 8.85
C ASP A 47 7.13 20.76 10.05
N LEU A 48 7.75 19.58 9.96
CA LEU A 48 8.65 19.07 10.99
C LEU A 48 10.03 19.75 10.94
N GLY A 49 10.31 20.56 9.93
CA GLY A 49 11.56 21.31 9.81
C GLY A 49 12.75 20.44 9.40
N GLY A 50 13.92 20.78 9.96
CA GLY A 50 15.17 20.09 9.69
C GLY A 50 15.26 18.71 10.32
N GLY A 51 16.45 18.11 10.27
CA GLY A 51 16.70 16.82 10.92
C GLY A 51 16.15 15.59 10.19
N ALA A 52 16.25 14.43 10.84
CA ALA A 52 15.79 13.15 10.30
C ALA A 52 14.51 12.74 11.03
N ASN A 53 13.37 13.08 10.43
CA ASN A 53 12.06 13.00 11.06
C ASN A 53 11.35 11.69 10.74
N THR A 54 10.62 11.18 11.72
CA THR A 54 9.91 9.92 11.64
C THR A 54 8.51 10.05 12.20
N VAL A 55 7.54 9.41 11.52
CA VAL A 55 6.15 9.35 11.96
C VAL A 55 5.69 7.90 11.96
N THR A 56 5.04 7.46 13.03
CA THR A 56 4.45 6.11 13.11
C THR A 56 2.98 6.22 13.46
N VAL A 57 2.13 5.66 12.59
CA VAL A 57 0.68 5.54 12.79
C VAL A 57 0.29 4.07 12.65
N ALA A 58 0.24 3.40 13.79
CA ALA A 58 -0.13 1.99 13.91
C ALA A 58 -1.21 1.86 14.99
N PRO A 59 -2.47 2.23 14.70
CA PRO A 59 -3.56 2.01 15.64
C PRO A 59 -3.73 0.50 15.83
N ASP A 60 -4.09 0.09 17.05
CA ASP A 60 -4.17 -1.32 17.38
C ASP A 60 -5.49 -1.96 16.90
N ALA A 61 -5.69 -3.23 17.27
CA ALA A 61 -6.89 -3.97 16.91
C ALA A 61 -8.17 -3.46 17.59
N ALA A 62 -8.08 -2.66 18.65
CA ALA A 62 -9.23 -2.09 19.34
C ALA A 62 -9.78 -0.84 18.63
N ALA A 63 -8.94 -0.12 17.87
CA ALA A 63 -9.30 1.10 17.14
C ALA A 63 -10.12 0.85 15.85
N VAL A 64 -11.21 0.08 15.96
CA VAL A 64 -11.98 -0.46 14.82
C VAL A 64 -12.79 0.58 14.04
N ALA A 65 -13.05 1.75 14.61
CA ALA A 65 -13.90 2.79 14.01
C ALA A 65 -13.15 3.73 13.05
N ILE A 66 -11.83 3.59 12.91
CA ILE A 66 -11.03 4.47 12.04
C ILE A 66 -11.44 4.23 10.58
N THR A 67 -11.84 5.31 9.92
CA THR A 67 -12.21 5.33 8.50
C THR A 67 -11.12 5.96 7.63
N THR A 68 -10.27 6.81 8.21
CA THR A 68 -9.23 7.54 7.47
C THR A 68 -7.97 7.71 8.32
N ILE A 69 -6.82 7.46 7.69
CA ILE A 69 -5.49 7.93 8.13
C ILE A 69 -4.97 8.86 7.04
N ASP A 70 -4.70 10.11 7.37
CA ASP A 70 -4.25 11.13 6.42
C ASP A 70 -3.03 11.88 6.95
N LEU A 71 -1.86 11.58 6.37
CA LEU A 71 -0.59 12.26 6.65
C LEU A 71 -0.18 13.20 5.52
N SER A 72 -1.04 13.43 4.52
CA SER A 72 -0.67 14.16 3.30
C SER A 72 -0.33 15.62 3.53
N GLY A 73 -0.67 16.16 4.70
CA GLY A 73 -0.28 17.51 5.12
C GLY A 73 1.06 17.59 5.85
N LEU A 74 1.78 16.48 6.06
CA LEU A 74 3.08 16.47 6.75
C LEU A 74 4.25 16.65 5.79
N SER A 75 5.20 17.48 6.19
CA SER A 75 6.45 17.75 5.48
C SER A 75 7.62 17.91 6.45
N ALA A 76 8.86 17.99 5.93
CA ALA A 76 10.08 18.25 6.71
C ALA A 76 11.04 19.16 5.91
N THR A 77 10.78 20.47 5.90
CA THR A 77 11.56 21.44 5.14
C THR A 77 12.98 21.54 5.68
N GLY A 78 13.97 21.20 4.86
CA GLY A 78 15.38 21.21 5.25
C GLY A 78 15.83 19.94 5.99
N GLY A 79 14.95 18.95 6.11
CA GLY A 79 15.22 17.64 6.70
C GLY A 79 14.83 16.49 5.78
N THR A 80 14.66 15.31 6.38
CA THR A 80 14.07 14.13 5.74
C THR A 80 12.87 13.68 6.55
N LEU A 81 11.86 13.13 5.88
CA LEU A 81 10.71 12.51 6.53
C LEU A 81 10.61 11.05 6.09
N SER A 82 10.37 10.16 7.05
CA SER A 82 9.92 8.81 6.78
C SER A 82 8.74 8.44 7.66
N GLY A 83 7.68 7.91 7.06
CA GLY A 83 6.51 7.46 7.80
C GLY A 83 6.34 5.95 7.79
N THR A 84 5.65 5.46 8.81
CA THR A 84 5.22 4.06 8.91
C THR A 84 3.74 4.06 9.27
N ILE A 85 2.91 3.58 8.35
CA ILE A 85 1.47 3.43 8.55
C ILE A 85 1.14 1.94 8.59
N THR A 86 0.45 1.49 9.65
CA THR A 86 -0.03 0.12 9.76
C THR A 86 -1.55 0.08 9.81
N HIS A 87 -2.15 -0.47 8.76
CA HIS A 87 -3.54 -0.90 8.77
C HIS A 87 -3.65 -2.26 9.46
N ASN A 88 -4.26 -2.32 10.63
CA ASN A 88 -4.57 -3.57 11.32
C ASN A 88 -5.80 -4.25 10.69
N ALA A 89 -5.77 -5.58 10.52
CA ALA A 89 -6.87 -6.32 9.91
C ALA A 89 -8.23 -6.18 10.64
N ALA A 90 -8.22 -5.80 11.94
CA ALA A 90 -9.45 -5.52 12.70
C ALA A 90 -10.12 -4.18 12.33
N GLN A 91 -9.41 -3.27 11.67
CA GLN A 91 -9.93 -1.97 11.24
C GLN A 91 -10.69 -2.12 9.92
N THR A 92 -11.85 -2.76 9.97
CA THR A 92 -12.67 -3.08 8.79
C THR A 92 -13.38 -1.86 8.20
N ALA A 93 -13.42 -0.74 8.93
CA ALA A 93 -14.01 0.51 8.49
C ALA A 93 -13.04 1.43 7.73
N LEU A 94 -11.74 1.12 7.71
CA LEU A 94 -10.71 1.96 7.09
C LEU A 94 -10.85 1.91 5.56
N THR A 95 -11.08 3.05 4.92
CA THR A 95 -11.24 3.15 3.46
C THR A 95 -10.22 4.07 2.80
N THR A 96 -9.48 4.86 3.58
CA THR A 96 -8.49 5.81 3.05
C THR A 96 -7.23 5.81 3.89
N ILE A 97 -6.08 5.65 3.23
CA ILE A 97 -4.76 5.85 3.81
C ILE A 97 -4.00 6.81 2.90
N LYS A 98 -3.42 7.87 3.46
CA LYS A 98 -2.47 8.74 2.75
C LYS A 98 -1.20 8.87 3.56
N GLY A 99 -0.07 8.56 2.93
CA GLY A 99 1.26 8.89 3.44
C GLY A 99 1.54 10.38 3.35
N SER A 100 2.79 10.73 3.59
CA SER A 100 3.31 12.07 3.79
C SER A 100 4.05 12.59 2.55
N ALA A 101 4.80 13.69 2.69
CA ALA A 101 5.73 14.13 1.66
C ALA A 101 7.10 13.42 1.72
N GLY A 102 7.29 12.45 2.62
CA GLY A 102 8.52 11.70 2.81
C GLY A 102 8.40 10.23 2.38
N ASN A 103 9.44 9.44 2.59
CA ASN A 103 9.43 8.02 2.21
C ASN A 103 8.59 7.21 3.20
N ASP A 104 7.43 6.74 2.77
CA ASP A 104 6.46 6.05 3.61
C ASP A 104 6.51 4.53 3.43
N THR A 105 6.35 3.80 4.54
CA THR A 105 6.02 2.37 4.51
C THR A 105 4.59 2.17 4.97
N ILE A 106 3.73 1.74 4.05
CA ILE A 106 2.30 1.53 4.29
C ILE A 106 2.00 0.04 4.26
N THR A 107 1.68 -0.53 5.42
CA THR A 107 1.25 -1.93 5.53
C THR A 107 -0.27 -2.03 5.46
N ILE A 108 -0.77 -2.78 4.48
CA ILE A 108 -2.19 -3.05 4.27
C ILE A 108 -2.55 -4.41 4.89
N GLY A 109 -3.16 -4.39 6.07
CA GLY A 109 -3.50 -5.60 6.82
C GLY A 109 -4.73 -6.34 6.31
N LYS A 110 -5.60 -5.66 5.55
CA LYS A 110 -6.82 -6.23 4.97
C LYS A 110 -7.28 -5.38 3.79
N VAL A 111 -7.81 -6.00 2.75
CA VAL A 111 -8.56 -5.25 1.74
C VAL A 111 -9.98 -4.98 2.27
N ASN A 112 -10.25 -3.74 2.64
CA ASN A 112 -11.61 -3.29 2.93
C ASN A 112 -12.29 -2.83 1.64
N ASP A 113 -13.63 -2.86 1.63
CA ASP A 113 -14.41 -2.37 0.51
C ASP A 113 -14.08 -0.90 0.21
N GLY A 114 -13.71 -0.61 -1.04
CA GLY A 114 -13.31 0.74 -1.46
C GLY A 114 -12.01 1.29 -0.86
N LEU A 115 -11.13 0.44 -0.29
CA LEU A 115 -9.86 0.91 0.26
C LEU A 115 -8.98 1.56 -0.82
N THR A 116 -8.65 2.83 -0.59
CA THR A 116 -7.71 3.63 -1.39
C THR A 116 -6.48 3.97 -0.55
N VAL A 117 -5.31 3.87 -1.18
CA VAL A 117 -4.02 4.14 -0.57
C VAL A 117 -3.22 5.06 -1.49
N THR A 118 -2.70 6.13 -0.90
CA THR A 118 -1.85 7.12 -1.56
C THR A 118 -0.53 7.16 -0.79
N GLY A 119 0.60 6.98 -1.47
CA GLY A 119 1.92 7.08 -0.85
C GLY A 119 2.27 8.51 -0.48
N GLY A 120 1.96 9.44 -1.39
CA GLY A 120 2.29 10.84 -1.27
C GLY A 120 3.47 11.20 -2.17
N ALA A 121 4.39 11.99 -1.65
CA ALA A 121 5.66 12.24 -2.33
C ALA A 121 6.75 11.46 -1.61
N GLY A 122 7.78 11.03 -2.33
CA GLY A 122 8.83 10.19 -1.76
C GLY A 122 8.93 8.89 -2.54
N ASN A 123 9.76 7.98 -2.03
CA ASN A 123 9.85 6.62 -2.52
C ASN A 123 9.13 5.71 -1.52
N ASP A 124 7.92 5.28 -1.88
CA ASP A 124 7.02 4.62 -0.95
C ASP A 124 7.03 3.10 -1.07
N VAL A 125 6.75 2.42 0.03
CA VAL A 125 6.64 0.96 0.12
C VAL A 125 5.22 0.58 0.51
N PHE A 126 4.48 0.01 -0.44
CA PHE A 126 3.17 -0.56 -0.19
C PHE A 126 3.30 -2.04 0.15
N ASN A 127 3.20 -2.38 1.43
CA ASN A 127 3.28 -3.75 1.90
C ASN A 127 1.90 -4.41 1.92
N VAL A 128 1.64 -5.30 0.97
CA VAL A 128 0.36 -5.97 0.73
C VAL A 128 0.37 -7.45 1.11
N THR A 129 1.39 -7.94 1.82
CA THR A 129 1.54 -9.37 2.18
C THR A 129 0.36 -9.96 2.97
N ALA A 130 -0.40 -9.11 3.67
CA ALA A 130 -1.58 -9.50 4.44
C ALA A 130 -2.90 -9.19 3.72
N ALA A 131 -2.87 -8.43 2.61
CA ALA A 131 -4.04 -7.97 1.85
C ALA A 131 -4.56 -9.07 0.90
N LYS A 132 -4.87 -10.21 1.48
CA LYS A 132 -5.25 -11.44 0.78
C LYS A 132 -6.69 -11.42 0.30
N ILE A 133 -6.92 -12.03 -0.86
CA ILE A 133 -8.24 -12.39 -1.34
C ILE A 133 -8.88 -13.36 -0.35
N VAL A 134 -10.12 -13.05 0.03
CA VAL A 134 -10.96 -13.88 0.90
C VAL A 134 -12.07 -14.54 0.09
N THR A 135 -12.56 -13.86 -0.95
CA THR A 135 -13.67 -14.33 -1.79
C THR A 135 -13.21 -14.51 -3.23
N ALA A 136 -12.73 -15.70 -3.58
CA ALA A 136 -12.11 -15.96 -4.89
C ALA A 136 -12.99 -15.62 -6.12
N ASP A 137 -14.32 -15.73 -6.00
CA ASP A 137 -15.27 -15.39 -7.08
C ASP A 137 -15.41 -13.89 -7.33
N THR A 138 -15.15 -13.07 -6.31
CA THR A 138 -15.20 -11.61 -6.32
C THR A 138 -13.93 -11.08 -5.67
N PRO A 139 -12.76 -11.24 -6.34
CA PRO A 139 -11.47 -11.02 -5.71
C PRO A 139 -11.34 -9.57 -5.21
N GLU A 140 -11.08 -9.43 -3.92
CA GLU A 140 -10.83 -8.14 -3.30
C GLU A 140 -9.48 -7.56 -3.74
N HIS A 141 -9.40 -6.24 -3.90
CA HIS A 141 -8.13 -5.56 -4.22
C HIS A 141 -7.92 -4.28 -3.42
N ALA A 142 -6.67 -4.00 -3.04
CA ALA A 142 -6.28 -2.66 -2.62
C ALA A 142 -6.15 -1.75 -3.85
N THR A 143 -6.52 -0.47 -3.74
CA THR A 143 -6.31 0.51 -4.82
C THR A 143 -5.22 1.48 -4.42
N ILE A 144 -4.12 1.48 -5.18
CA ILE A 144 -3.03 2.46 -5.03
C ILE A 144 -3.23 3.55 -6.10
N THR A 145 -3.17 4.82 -5.69
CA THR A 145 -3.63 5.95 -6.54
C THR A 145 -2.53 6.78 -7.19
N ASP A 146 -1.29 6.63 -6.75
CA ASP A 146 -0.16 7.50 -7.10
C ASP A 146 1.14 6.72 -7.30
N PHE A 147 1.04 5.41 -7.52
CA PHE A 147 2.21 4.55 -7.75
C PHE A 147 3.07 5.10 -8.90
N SER A 148 4.32 5.42 -8.60
CA SER A 148 5.22 6.16 -9.49
C SER A 148 6.69 5.72 -9.33
N ALA A 149 7.58 6.32 -10.12
CA ALA A 149 8.99 5.95 -10.12
C ALA A 149 9.61 6.13 -8.72
N GLY A 150 10.28 5.09 -8.22
CA GLY A 150 10.81 5.04 -6.86
C GLY A 150 9.96 4.24 -5.88
N ASP A 151 8.67 4.06 -6.16
CA ASP A 151 7.78 3.27 -5.32
C ASP A 151 7.98 1.76 -5.52
N SER A 152 7.59 1.01 -4.50
CA SER A 152 7.65 -0.46 -4.48
C SER A 152 6.41 -1.08 -3.85
N ILE A 153 6.08 -2.30 -4.28
CA ILE A 153 4.97 -3.08 -3.73
C ILE A 153 5.49 -4.43 -3.27
N LYS A 154 5.27 -4.74 -1.99
CA LYS A 154 5.65 -6.01 -1.38
C LYS A 154 4.50 -6.99 -1.30
N PHE A 155 4.51 -7.97 -2.19
CA PHE A 155 3.51 -9.04 -2.25
C PHE A 155 3.79 -10.21 -1.30
N ALA A 156 5.05 -10.57 -1.11
CA ALA A 156 5.47 -11.73 -0.32
C ALA A 156 6.90 -11.56 0.21
N ALA A 157 7.40 -12.58 0.91
CA ALA A 157 8.81 -12.65 1.29
C ALA A 157 9.72 -12.90 0.07
N SER A 158 9.21 -13.56 -0.96
CA SER A 158 9.89 -13.80 -2.22
C SER A 158 8.87 -13.84 -3.36
N VAL A 159 9.25 -13.26 -4.50
CA VAL A 159 8.52 -13.30 -5.76
C VAL A 159 9.46 -13.91 -6.79
N THR A 160 9.01 -14.93 -7.50
CA THR A 160 9.83 -15.70 -8.45
C THR A 160 9.92 -14.98 -9.79
N ALA A 161 8.80 -14.42 -10.27
CA ALA A 161 8.74 -13.73 -11.55
C ALA A 161 7.77 -12.53 -11.51
N TYR A 162 8.04 -11.56 -12.38
CA TYR A 162 7.11 -10.52 -12.77
C TYR A 162 7.01 -10.47 -14.28
N GLY A 163 5.84 -10.10 -14.79
CA GLY A 163 5.68 -9.80 -16.20
C GLY A 163 4.36 -9.12 -16.51
N ASN A 164 4.43 -8.11 -17.37
CA ASN A 164 3.27 -7.50 -17.99
C ASN A 164 2.78 -8.38 -19.15
N VAL A 165 1.52 -8.81 -19.08
CA VAL A 165 0.86 -9.60 -20.14
C VAL A 165 -0.02 -8.73 -21.04
N GLY A 166 -0.06 -7.42 -20.79
CA GLY A 166 -0.79 -6.43 -21.57
C GLY A 166 -2.29 -6.40 -21.25
N THR A 167 -3.09 -5.99 -22.25
CA THR A 167 -4.54 -5.91 -22.09
C THR A 167 -5.21 -7.28 -22.20
N VAL A 168 -6.06 -7.58 -21.22
CA VAL A 168 -6.85 -8.82 -21.17
C VAL A 168 -8.35 -8.52 -21.21
N ALA A 169 -9.13 -9.50 -21.65
CA ALA A 169 -10.58 -9.44 -21.67
C ALA A 169 -11.19 -10.47 -20.71
N GLY A 170 -12.39 -10.18 -20.22
CA GLY A 170 -13.18 -11.08 -19.39
C GLY A 170 -14.49 -10.42 -18.97
N ASP A 171 -15.53 -11.22 -18.74
CA ASP A 171 -16.82 -10.70 -18.25
C ASP A 171 -16.77 -10.29 -16.77
N THR A 172 -15.76 -10.78 -16.05
CA THR A 172 -15.50 -10.48 -14.63
C THR A 172 -14.01 -10.28 -14.40
N LEU A 173 -13.65 -9.64 -13.28
CA LEU A 173 -12.24 -9.48 -12.87
C LEU A 173 -11.54 -10.84 -12.70
N LYS A 174 -12.24 -11.84 -12.15
CA LYS A 174 -11.74 -13.22 -12.07
C LYS A 174 -11.43 -13.81 -13.45
N ALA A 175 -12.32 -13.61 -14.43
CA ALA A 175 -12.10 -14.11 -15.79
C ALA A 175 -10.92 -13.40 -16.46
N ALA A 176 -10.76 -12.09 -16.22
CA ALA A 176 -9.61 -11.32 -16.67
C ALA A 176 -8.29 -11.82 -16.06
N ILE A 177 -8.25 -12.10 -14.75
CA ILE A 177 -7.08 -12.69 -14.08
C ILE A 177 -6.72 -14.05 -14.68
N LYS A 178 -7.73 -14.92 -14.88
CA LYS A 178 -7.52 -16.21 -15.56
C LYS A 178 -6.94 -16.05 -16.97
N ALA A 179 -7.40 -15.06 -17.73
CA ALA A 179 -6.85 -14.75 -19.04
C ALA A 179 -5.40 -14.24 -18.94
N ALA A 180 -5.09 -13.41 -17.94
CA ALA A 180 -3.74 -12.91 -17.70
C ALA A 180 -2.73 -14.04 -17.40
N ILE A 181 -3.09 -14.98 -16.53
CA ILE A 181 -2.24 -16.15 -16.19
C ILE A 181 -1.97 -17.02 -17.42
N ALA A 182 -2.91 -17.10 -18.36
CA ALA A 182 -2.77 -17.89 -19.58
C ALA A 182 -1.87 -17.26 -20.65
N LEU A 183 -1.53 -15.97 -20.53
CA LEU A 183 -0.79 -15.19 -21.54
C LEU A 183 0.72 -15.08 -21.22
N THR A 184 1.36 -16.21 -20.97
CA THR A 184 2.80 -16.25 -20.64
C THR A 184 3.70 -15.81 -21.81
N ASP A 185 3.31 -16.06 -23.07
CA ASP A 185 4.09 -15.68 -24.26
C ASP A 185 4.28 -14.15 -24.45
N LYS A 186 3.54 -13.31 -23.70
CA LYS A 186 3.64 -11.85 -23.74
C LYS A 186 4.56 -11.26 -22.68
N ALA A 187 4.82 -12.03 -21.62
CA ALA A 187 5.70 -11.68 -20.54
C ALA A 187 6.96 -12.56 -20.65
N PRO A 188 8.04 -12.13 -21.32
CA PRO A 188 9.20 -12.99 -21.59
C PRO A 188 9.91 -13.52 -20.33
N GLY A 189 9.64 -12.92 -19.16
CA GLY A 189 10.11 -13.37 -17.85
C GLY A 189 9.18 -14.35 -17.12
N ILE A 190 8.01 -14.69 -17.67
CA ILE A 190 7.04 -15.62 -17.08
C ILE A 190 6.87 -16.82 -18.01
N THR A 191 7.10 -18.03 -17.50
CA THR A 191 6.76 -19.28 -18.18
C THR A 191 5.53 -19.94 -17.55
N SER A 192 4.97 -20.97 -18.21
CA SER A 192 3.87 -21.76 -17.63
C SER A 192 4.26 -22.50 -16.34
N ALA A 193 5.55 -22.65 -16.04
CA ALA A 193 6.04 -23.21 -14.77
C ALA A 193 6.04 -22.15 -13.64
N ASP A 194 6.11 -20.87 -13.98
CA ASP A 194 6.16 -19.74 -13.03
C ASP A 194 4.75 -19.28 -12.65
N LYS A 195 3.83 -20.21 -12.41
CA LYS A 195 2.48 -19.86 -11.93
C LYS A 195 2.48 -19.54 -10.45
N GLU A 196 3.30 -20.25 -9.68
CA GLU A 196 3.40 -20.07 -8.24
C GLU A 196 4.38 -18.94 -7.90
N THR A 197 4.02 -18.11 -6.92
CA THR A 197 4.81 -16.96 -6.43
C THR A 197 5.16 -15.91 -7.51
N THR A 198 4.28 -15.73 -8.49
CA THR A 198 4.51 -14.83 -9.63
C THR A 198 3.52 -13.69 -9.65
N VAL A 199 4.00 -12.51 -10.03
CA VAL A 199 3.18 -11.31 -10.22
C VAL A 199 2.89 -11.10 -11.71
N TYR A 200 1.61 -11.09 -12.05
CA TYR A 200 1.10 -10.81 -13.39
C TYR A 200 0.61 -9.36 -13.44
N GLY A 201 1.25 -8.53 -14.27
CA GLY A 201 0.76 -7.20 -14.60
C GLY A 201 -0.17 -7.26 -15.80
N PHE A 202 -1.35 -6.63 -15.74
CA PHE A 202 -2.29 -6.59 -16.86
C PHE A 202 -3.18 -5.36 -16.82
N THR A 203 -3.74 -5.01 -17.98
CA THR A 203 -4.78 -3.97 -18.10
C THR A 203 -6.14 -4.63 -18.35
N TYR A 204 -7.14 -4.25 -17.58
CA TYR A 204 -8.53 -4.70 -17.73
C TYR A 204 -9.48 -3.52 -17.57
N ASN A 205 -10.39 -3.33 -18.54
CA ASN A 205 -11.33 -2.20 -18.57
C ASN A 205 -10.68 -0.81 -18.41
N GLY A 206 -9.44 -0.66 -18.88
CA GLY A 206 -8.68 0.61 -18.84
C GLY A 206 -7.94 0.84 -17.52
N ASP A 207 -8.10 -0.02 -16.53
CA ASP A 207 -7.36 0.01 -15.27
C ASP A 207 -6.20 -1.00 -15.28
N ASN A 208 -5.10 -0.66 -14.59
CA ASN A 208 -3.95 -1.54 -14.44
C ASN A 208 -4.06 -2.34 -13.13
N TYR A 209 -3.65 -3.60 -13.20
CA TYR A 209 -3.69 -4.53 -12.08
C TYR A 209 -2.37 -5.29 -11.97
N LEU A 210 -2.02 -5.61 -10.73
CA LEU A 210 -0.97 -6.56 -10.38
C LEU A 210 -1.61 -7.69 -9.58
N PHE A 211 -1.51 -8.92 -10.08
CA PHE A 211 -2.01 -10.12 -9.42
C PHE A 211 -0.84 -11.00 -9.01
N TYR A 212 -0.66 -11.20 -7.71
CA TYR A 212 0.27 -12.17 -7.18
C TYR A 212 -0.44 -13.50 -6.96
N ASN A 213 -0.07 -14.48 -7.77
CA ASN A 213 -0.48 -15.86 -7.61
C ASN A 213 0.40 -16.49 -6.53
N ASN A 214 -0.19 -16.86 -5.40
CA ASN A 214 0.55 -17.43 -4.29
C ASN A 214 1.11 -18.83 -4.66
N ALA A 215 1.73 -19.49 -3.70
CA ALA A 215 2.34 -20.82 -3.78
C ALA A 215 1.35 -22.00 -4.04
N ASN A 216 0.33 -21.79 -4.89
CA ASN A 216 -0.72 -22.77 -5.19
C ASN A 216 -0.74 -23.22 -6.67
N GLY A 217 -0.10 -22.50 -7.59
CA GLY A 217 0.00 -22.86 -9.01
C GLY A 217 -1.34 -22.87 -9.78
N SER A 218 -2.38 -22.20 -9.26
CA SER A 218 -3.72 -22.14 -9.84
C SER A 218 -3.77 -21.29 -11.11
N ASP A 219 -4.68 -21.64 -12.03
CA ASP A 219 -4.98 -20.87 -13.25
C ASP A 219 -6.07 -19.80 -13.02
N SER A 220 -6.37 -19.48 -11.76
CA SER A 220 -7.44 -18.58 -11.35
C SER A 220 -7.16 -18.07 -9.94
N THR A 221 -7.86 -17.01 -9.56
CA THR A 221 -7.92 -16.54 -8.17
C THR A 221 -8.32 -17.65 -7.20
N THR A 222 -7.64 -17.66 -6.06
CA THR A 222 -7.90 -18.48 -4.89
C THR A 222 -7.82 -17.61 -3.63
N VAL A 223 -8.18 -18.19 -2.49
CA VAL A 223 -7.90 -17.55 -1.20
C VAL A 223 -6.39 -17.42 -1.01
N ASP A 224 -5.95 -16.40 -0.27
CA ASP A 224 -4.52 -16.08 -0.02
C ASP A 224 -3.72 -15.49 -1.19
N ASP A 225 -4.27 -15.46 -2.41
CA ASP A 225 -3.70 -14.64 -3.49
C ASP A 225 -3.82 -13.15 -3.14
N VAL A 226 -3.05 -12.29 -3.81
CA VAL A 226 -3.08 -10.83 -3.58
C VAL A 226 -3.34 -10.11 -4.90
N LEU A 227 -4.26 -9.15 -4.86
CA LEU A 227 -4.61 -8.32 -6.01
C LEU A 227 -4.49 -6.84 -5.65
N VAL A 228 -3.81 -6.09 -6.51
CA VAL A 228 -3.65 -4.65 -6.40
C VAL A 228 -4.15 -4.00 -7.68
N LYS A 229 -4.98 -2.97 -7.53
CA LYS A 229 -5.36 -2.06 -8.60
C LYS A 229 -4.46 -0.84 -8.54
N LEU A 230 -3.88 -0.48 -9.68
CA LEU A 230 -3.10 0.75 -9.84
C LEU A 230 -3.95 1.74 -10.63
N THR A 231 -4.21 2.89 -10.03
CA THR A 231 -4.93 4.01 -10.64
C THR A 231 -4.01 5.22 -10.71
N GLY A 232 -4.22 6.07 -11.71
CA GLY A 232 -3.30 7.17 -12.06
C GLY A 232 -2.85 7.05 -13.52
N THR A 233 -2.84 8.15 -14.26
CA THR A 233 -2.81 8.16 -15.75
C THR A 233 -1.46 7.82 -16.40
N THR A 234 -0.50 7.23 -15.68
CA THR A 234 0.90 7.09 -16.16
C THR A 234 1.64 5.84 -15.69
N VAL A 235 0.99 4.86 -15.05
CA VAL A 235 1.71 3.63 -14.66
C VAL A 235 2.00 2.80 -15.91
N ASP A 236 3.26 2.81 -16.34
CA ASP A 236 3.77 1.91 -17.36
C ASP A 236 4.14 0.56 -16.72
N LEU A 237 3.36 -0.48 -17.00
CA LEU A 237 3.65 -1.82 -16.46
C LEU A 237 4.94 -2.40 -17.03
N ASP A 238 5.41 -1.97 -18.20
CA ASP A 238 6.69 -2.45 -18.76
C ASP A 238 7.91 -1.86 -18.03
N SER A 239 7.71 -0.76 -17.29
CA SER A 239 8.74 -0.12 -16.44
C SER A 239 8.94 -0.84 -15.09
N ILE A 240 8.07 -1.80 -14.77
CA ILE A 240 8.12 -2.51 -13.49
C ILE A 240 9.14 -3.65 -13.54
N SER A 241 9.96 -3.77 -12.50
CA SER A 241 10.95 -4.83 -12.35
C SER A 241 10.96 -5.43 -10.95
N LEU A 242 11.48 -6.66 -10.82
CA LEU A 242 11.66 -7.29 -9.52
C LEU A 242 12.85 -6.66 -8.79
N ASP A 243 12.60 -6.18 -7.57
CA ASP A 243 13.64 -5.95 -6.58
C ASP A 243 13.68 -7.14 -5.62
N GLY A 244 14.86 -7.75 -5.45
CA GLY A 244 15.08 -8.87 -4.55
C GLY A 244 14.83 -8.55 -3.07
N ALA A 245 14.75 -7.27 -2.67
CA ALA A 245 14.43 -6.85 -1.30
C ALA A 245 12.93 -6.59 -1.04
N THR A 246 12.20 -6.09 -2.04
CA THR A 246 10.82 -5.58 -1.87
C THR A 246 9.77 -6.28 -2.74
N GLY A 247 10.16 -7.11 -3.72
CA GLY A 247 9.24 -7.95 -4.50
C GLY A 247 8.78 -7.33 -5.82
N VAL A 248 8.61 -6.00 -5.93
CA VAL A 248 8.33 -5.27 -7.18
C VAL A 248 8.73 -3.78 -7.02
N THR A 249 9.44 -3.21 -8.00
CA THR A 249 9.88 -1.78 -8.07
C THR A 249 9.56 -1.17 -9.44
N ILE A 250 9.36 0.16 -9.53
CA ILE A 250 9.31 0.89 -10.83
C ILE A 250 10.73 1.35 -11.22
N ALA A 251 11.12 1.13 -12.48
CA ALA A 251 12.36 1.59 -13.10
C ALA A 251 12.12 2.50 -14.30
#